data_AF-A0A3B9IGY5-F1
#
_entry.id   AF-A0A3B9IGY5-F1
#
_cell.length_a   1.000
_cell.length_b   1.000
_cell.length_c   1.000
_cell.angle_alpha   90.00
_cell.angle_beta   90.00
_cell.angle_gamma   90.00
#
_symmetry.space_group_name_H-M   'P 1'
#
loop_
_entity.id
_entity.type
_entity.pdbx_description
1 polymer ?
#
loop_
_entity_poly.entity_id
_entity_poly.type
_entity_poly.pdbx_seq_one_letter_code
_entity_poly.pdbx_strand_id
1 'polypeptide(L)' 'ELRTPLAAVLGYADLMTARLHGPLGSEVYDGYVDEISRAGRRLISVVDAIIGLGRIDGGEERCELRS' A
#
# COMPACT_ATOMS: atom_id res chain seq x y z
N GLU A 1 3.65 -4.55 -8.75
CA GLU A 1 4.87 -4.51 -7.91
C GLU A 1 4.51 -4.11 -6.48
N LEU A 2 4.64 -5.02 -5.51
CA LEU A 2 4.39 -4.73 -4.08
C LEU A 2 5.65 -4.33 -3.30
N ARG A 3 6.83 -4.71 -3.81
CA ARG A 3 8.12 -4.52 -3.11
C ARG A 3 8.48 -3.03 -3.00
N THR A 4 8.27 -2.25 -4.05
CA THR A 4 8.59 -0.81 -4.10
C THR A 4 7.82 0.01 -3.06
N PRO A 5 6.48 -0.07 -2.96
CA PRO A 5 5.75 0.69 -1.95
C PRO A 5 6.02 0.19 -0.51
N LEU A 6 6.26 -1.10 -0.30
CA LEU A 6 6.66 -1.61 1.02
C LEU A 6 8.04 -1.06 1.45
N ALA A 7 9.02 -1.08 0.53
CA ALA A 7 10.36 -0.56 0.80
C ALA A 7 10.33 0.95 1.12
N ALA A 8 9.46 1.72 0.47
CA ALA A 8 9.27 3.13 0.78
C ALA A 8 8.78 3.32 2.22
N VAL A 9 7.73 2.60 2.66
CA VAL A 9 7.21 2.69 4.04
C VAL A 9 8.30 2.41 5.08
N LEU A 10 9.06 1.33 4.89
CA LEU A 10 10.14 0.96 5.82
C LEU A 10 11.25 2.00 5.82
N GLY A 11 11.69 2.45 4.65
CA GLY A 11 12.78 3.42 4.53
C GLY A 11 12.45 4.76 5.20
N TYR A 12 11.24 5.29 5.01
CA TYR A 12 10.84 6.54 5.68
C TYR A 12 10.66 6.35 7.18
N ALA A 13 10.13 5.21 7.65
CA ALA A 13 10.03 4.91 9.07
C ALA A 13 11.41 4.81 9.75
N ASP A 14 12.40 4.23 9.07
CA ASP A 14 13.78 4.15 9.55
C ASP A 14 14.42 5.55 9.62
N LEU A 15 14.20 6.41 8.61
CA LEU A 15 14.66 7.80 8.62
C LEU A 15 14.05 8.62 9.78
N MET A 16 12.77 8.40 10.09
CA MET A 16 12.09 9.02 11.23
C MET A 16 12.70 8.54 12.56
N THR A 17 12.94 7.23 12.69
CA THR A 17 13.51 6.61 13.89
C THR A 17 14.94 7.08 14.14
N ALA A 18 15.74 7.21 13.08
CA ALA A 18 17.13 7.67 13.14
C ALA A 18 17.28 9.16 13.48
N ARG A 19 16.19 9.94 13.43
CA ARG A 19 16.18 11.38 13.76
C ARG A 19 17.24 12.21 13.03
N LEU A 20 17.56 11.82 11.78
CA LEU A 20 18.61 12.41 10.95
C LEU A 20 18.43 13.92 10.68
N HIS A 21 17.19 14.40 10.73
CA HIS A 21 16.81 15.78 10.43
C HIS A 21 16.32 16.56 11.67
N GLY A 22 16.70 16.09 12.86
CA GLY A 22 16.39 16.75 14.14
C GLY A 22 15.36 16.00 14.99
N PRO A 23 14.85 16.62 16.07
CA PRO A 23 13.82 16.01 16.91
C PRO A 23 12.51 15.81 16.13
N LEU A 24 11.76 14.77 16.48
CA LEU A 24 10.43 14.52 15.93
C LEU A 24 9.53 15.74 16.15
N GLY A 25 8.81 16.16 15.11
CA GLY A 25 7.98 17.38 15.10
C GLY A 25 8.55 18.54 14.25
N SER A 26 9.74 18.38 13.66
CA SER A 26 10.22 19.24 12.57
C SER A 26 9.36 19.06 11.30
N GLU A 27 9.13 20.14 10.53
CA GLU A 27 8.34 20.13 9.28
C GLU A 27 8.84 19.10 8.24
N VAL A 28 10.12 18.72 8.30
CA VAL A 28 10.69 17.70 7.42
C VAL A 28 9.99 16.34 7.61
N TYR A 29 9.54 16.04 8.83
CA TYR A 29 8.88 14.78 9.14
C TYR A 29 7.48 14.67 8.55
N ASP A 30 6.80 15.79 8.31
CA ASP A 30 5.48 15.78 7.67
C ASP A 30 5.57 15.21 6.25
N GLY A 31 6.63 15.55 5.52
CA GLY A 31 6.92 14.97 4.20
C GLY A 31 7.13 13.45 4.26
N TYR A 32 7.80 12.93 5.29
CA TYR A 32 7.99 11.48 5.44
C TYR A 32 6.68 10.76 5.78
N VAL A 33 5.83 11.38 6.61
CA VAL A 33 4.50 10.86 6.94
C VAL A 33 3.60 10.82 5.71
N ASP A 34 3.67 11.82 4.85
CA ASP A 34 2.95 11.85 3.57
C ASP A 34 3.39 10.74 2.63
N GLU A 35 4.71 10.51 2.52
CA GLU A 35 5.27 9.44 1.71
C GLU A 35 4.86 8.05 2.21
N ILE A 36 4.94 7.81 3.53
CA ILE A 36 4.47 6.59 4.17
C ILE A 36 2.98 6.37 3.89
N SER A 37 2.18 7.43 4.06
CA SER A 37 0.72 7.38 3.85
C SER A 37 0.38 7.06 2.40
N ARG A 38 1.07 7.68 1.44
CA ARG A 38 0.87 7.43 0.00
C ARG A 38 1.24 5.99 -0.37
N ALA A 39 2.38 5.50 0.12
CA ALA A 39 2.83 4.14 -0.13
C ALA A 39 1.88 3.10 0.48
N GLY A 40 1.40 3.33 1.72
CA GLY A 40 0.41 2.50 2.39
C GLY A 40 -0.92 2.41 1.64
N ARG A 41 -1.46 3.55 1.17
CA ARG A 41 -2.69 3.55 0.35
C ARG A 41 -2.52 2.78 -0.95
N ARG A 42 -1.35 2.87 -1.59
CA ARG A 42 -1.06 2.12 -2.81
C ARG A 42 -0.99 0.62 -2.55
N LEU A 43 -0.44 0.19 -1.41
CA LEU A 43 -0.47 -1.21 -1.01
C LEU A 43 -1.90 -1.72 -0.81
N ILE A 44 -2.73 -0.96 -0.08
CA ILE A 44 -4.15 -1.31 0.13
C ILE A 44 -4.86 -1.49 -1.21
N SER A 45 -4.69 -0.55 -2.15
CA SER A 45 -5.30 -0.66 -3.49
C SER A 45 -4.88 -1.92 -4.26
N VAL A 46 -3.62 -2.36 -4.12
CA VAL A 46 -3.18 -3.62 -4.76
C VAL A 46 -3.79 -4.83 -4.07
N VAL A 47 -3.87 -4.83 -2.74
CA VAL A 47 -4.53 -5.90 -1.98
C VAL A 47 -6.01 -6.01 -2.37
N ASP A 48 -6.72 -4.87 -2.43
CA ASP A 48 -8.12 -4.81 -2.84
C ASP A 48 -8.32 -5.32 -4.26
N ALA A 49 -7.41 -4.99 -5.19
CA ALA A 49 -7.45 -5.50 -6.55
C ALA A 49 -7.27 -7.03 -6.60
N ILE A 50 -6.36 -7.60 -5.81
CA ILE A 50 -6.15 -9.05 -5.73
C ILE A 50 -7.39 -9.76 -5.15
N ILE A 51 -7.96 -9.22 -4.07
CA ILE A 51 -9.21 -9.74 -3.47
C ILE A 51 -10.37 -9.63 -4.47
N GLY A 52 -10.45 -8.52 -5.20
CA GLY A 52 -11.46 -8.30 -6.25
C GLY A 52 -11.40 -9.31 -7.37
N LEU A 53 -10.19 -9.64 -7.87
CA LEU A 53 -9.99 -10.65 -8.91
C LEU A 53 -10.45 -12.04 -8.46
N GLY A 54 -10.11 -12.45 -7.23
CA GLY A 54 -10.56 -13.73 -6.69
C GLY A 54 -12.09 -13.87 -6.55
N ARG A 55 -12.82 -12.75 -6.49
CA ARG A 55 -14.30 -12.75 -6.50
C ARG A 55 -14.89 -12.87 -7.90
N ILE A 56 -14.18 -12.40 -8.93
CA ILE A 56 -14.61 -12.49 -10.34
C ILE A 56 -14.42 -13.95 -10.81
N ASP A 57 -13.27 -14.56 -10.52
CA ASP A 57 -12.97 -15.94 -10.93
C ASP A 57 -13.83 -17.00 -10.22
N GLY A 58 -14.45 -16.67 -9.08
CA GLY A 58 -15.42 -17.53 -8.38
C GLY A 58 -16.88 -17.38 -8.84
N GLY A 59 -17.16 -16.48 -9.80
CA GLY A 59 -18.50 -16.11 -10.22
C GLY A 59 -18.97 -16.64 -11.58
N GLU A 60 -18.08 -17.21 -12.40
CA GLU A 60 -18.40 -17.68 -13.77
C GLU A 60 -18.69 -19.19 -13.88
N GLU A 61 -19.33 -19.80 -12.87
CA GLU A 61 -19.81 -21.18 -12.97
C GLU A 61 -21.32 -21.33 -13.20
N ARG A 62 -22.05 -20.25 -13.54
CA ARG A 62 -23.47 -20.37 -13.93
C ARG A 62 -23.85 -19.45 -15.09
N CYS A 63 -23.34 -19.76 -16.28
CA CYS A 63 -24.07 -19.49 -17.52
C CYS A 63 -24.38 -20.83 -18.20
N GLU A 64 -25.48 -21.43 -17.71
CA GLU A 64 -26.55 -22.04 -18.51
C GLU A 64 -26.16 -23.09 -19.57
N LEU A 65 -26.02 -24.33 -19.10
CA LEU A 65 -26.62 -25.48 -19.77
C LEU A 65 -28.16 -25.32 -19.73
N ARG A 66 -28.75 -24.55 -20.65
CA ARG A 66 -30.13 -24.80 -21.08
C ARG A 66 -30.50 -24.07 -22.38
N SER A 67 -31.03 -24.89 -23.28
CA SER A 67 -31.74 -24.65 -24.55
C SER A 67 -30.91 -24.28 -25.76
#